data_AF-A0A3L7W2A6-F1
#
_entry.id   AF-A0A3L7W2A6-F1
#
_cell.length_a   1.000
_cell.length_b   1.000
_cell.length_c   1.000
_cell.angle_alpha   90.00
_cell.angle_beta   90.00
_cell.angle_gamma   90.00
#
_symmetry.space_group_name_H-M   'P 1'
#
loop_
_entity.id
_entity.type
_entity.pdbx_description
1 polymer ?
#
loop_
_entity_poly.entity_id
_entity_poly.type
_entity_poly.pdbx_seq_one_letter_code
_entity_poly.pdbx_strand_id
1 'polypeptide(L)'
;MRFTVSSGGIRSAAKTEILAIPLFSDDLGSTHLREVDAAAGGALAALRGIGEATGRRYSASLAAGGRLPADHLLFVGAGARSDFDRQALLRWAAAVVRRLAGRRVTRITIDATSIVAALMGGSPALLAEGGASFGPGLSLKSAEKIDAAVVAVELLVRGAIEGAFHEGIDGKSTLDAAPAPINTVEILLPAGANVRDAAAAIGRSQIIADGTVRTKRWSNKPANEMSPLGIAEEARDRARAVGLSARIVRRAELERMGAGMLLAVGRGSENEPCIVALSGGRPGAKDPLGRRLAMVGKGVCFDTGGISLKPADGMEEMKMDKNGAIAVIEAAATIAQLDPGRPIHAVAACVENMPSGHATRPGDVVTALNGKRVEITNTDAEGRLILGDAMTFAERALGATHLVDVSTLTGIVYSAFGGEVAGTCGSDAALLDEFHLAARRAGEVYWPYPLADAYKKNMETWSADLQNSGTREASLIRSGLFLREFTTVPWIHLDIAGTAYRRSVAPFAGRGSTGAAHSSLVELAMGGGRRR
;
A
#
# COMPACT_ATOMS: atom_id res chain seq x y z
N MET A 1 -14.70 14.02 -2.35
CA MET A 1 -15.99 13.40 -2.74
C MET A 1 -16.87 13.25 -1.52
N ARG A 2 -18.17 13.52 -1.62
CA ARG A 2 -19.18 13.22 -0.60
C ARG A 2 -19.80 11.85 -0.88
N PHE A 3 -19.75 10.95 0.08
CA PHE A 3 -20.32 9.61 -0.04
C PHE A 3 -21.62 9.50 0.77
N THR A 4 -22.60 8.81 0.21
CA THR A 4 -23.85 8.44 0.90
C THR A 4 -24.19 6.99 0.63
N VAL A 5 -24.88 6.35 1.56
CA VAL A 5 -25.35 4.96 1.40
C VAL A 5 -26.87 4.96 1.47
N SER A 6 -27.51 4.26 0.55
CA SER A 6 -28.96 4.05 0.50
C SER A 6 -29.28 2.58 0.24
N SER A 7 -30.54 2.19 0.46
CA SER A 7 -31.03 0.84 0.14
C SER A 7 -32.46 0.92 -0.39
N GLY A 8 -32.86 -0.07 -1.20
CA GLY A 8 -34.22 -0.11 -1.76
C GLY A 8 -34.29 -0.60 -3.21
N GLY A 9 -33.17 -1.10 -3.75
CA GLY A 9 -33.09 -1.60 -5.13
C GLY A 9 -32.86 -0.49 -6.16
N ILE A 10 -32.61 -0.87 -7.40
CA ILE A 10 -32.07 0.04 -8.43
C ILE A 10 -32.96 1.25 -8.76
N ARG A 11 -34.27 1.16 -8.47
CA ARG A 11 -35.25 2.22 -8.68
C ARG A 11 -35.29 3.25 -7.54
N SER A 12 -34.73 2.92 -6.38
CA SER A 12 -34.69 3.84 -5.23
C SER A 12 -33.46 4.76 -5.23
N ALA A 13 -32.54 4.59 -6.20
CA ALA A 13 -31.39 5.47 -6.35
C ALA A 13 -31.83 6.93 -6.56
N ALA A 14 -31.05 7.86 -6.01
CA ALA A 14 -31.23 9.27 -6.32
C ALA A 14 -30.92 9.54 -7.81
N LYS A 15 -31.50 10.60 -8.38
CA LYS A 15 -31.18 11.01 -9.75
C LYS A 15 -29.67 11.25 -9.88
N THR A 16 -29.04 10.58 -10.84
CA THR A 16 -27.57 10.56 -11.03
C THR A 16 -27.17 10.73 -12.49
N GLU A 17 -25.94 11.17 -12.77
CA GLU A 17 -25.47 11.28 -14.16
C GLU A 17 -25.00 9.91 -14.68
N ILE A 18 -24.31 9.15 -13.82
CA ILE A 18 -23.81 7.80 -14.10
C ILE A 18 -24.29 6.83 -13.02
N LEU A 19 -24.94 5.74 -13.43
CA LEU A 19 -25.19 4.57 -12.59
C LEU A 19 -24.23 3.45 -12.99
N ALA A 20 -23.26 3.17 -12.12
CA ALA A 20 -22.24 2.15 -12.34
C ALA A 20 -22.72 0.77 -11.88
N ILE A 21 -22.68 -0.21 -12.77
CA ILE A 21 -23.22 -1.56 -12.55
C ILE A 21 -22.11 -2.62 -12.77
N PRO A 22 -21.83 -3.48 -11.77
CA PRO A 22 -20.86 -4.56 -11.90
C PRO A 22 -21.39 -5.69 -12.77
N LEU A 23 -20.56 -6.19 -13.69
CA LEU A 23 -20.86 -7.36 -14.51
C LEU A 23 -19.94 -8.53 -14.17
N PHE A 24 -20.48 -9.54 -13.48
CA PHE A 24 -19.78 -10.80 -13.24
C PHE A 24 -19.90 -11.72 -14.45
N SER A 25 -18.79 -12.24 -14.95
CA SER A 25 -18.75 -13.04 -16.19
C SER A 25 -19.53 -14.36 -16.09
N ASP A 26 -19.67 -14.88 -14.87
CA ASP A 26 -20.39 -16.11 -14.52
C ASP A 26 -21.83 -15.85 -14.04
N ASP A 27 -22.30 -14.60 -14.04
CA ASP A 27 -23.65 -14.24 -13.59
C ASP A 27 -24.32 -13.12 -14.43
N LEU A 28 -24.07 -13.11 -15.73
CA LEU A 28 -24.68 -12.14 -16.66
C LEU A 28 -26.20 -12.34 -16.85
N GLY A 29 -26.78 -13.40 -16.26
CA GLY A 29 -28.20 -13.76 -16.36
C GLY A 29 -29.00 -13.58 -15.06
N SER A 30 -28.42 -12.95 -14.03
CA SER A 30 -29.10 -12.76 -12.75
C SER A 30 -30.41 -11.99 -12.89
N THR A 31 -31.32 -12.28 -11.97
CA THR A 31 -32.60 -11.55 -11.84
C THR A 31 -32.37 -10.05 -11.75
N HIS A 32 -31.38 -9.62 -10.96
CA HIS A 32 -31.00 -8.21 -10.84
C HIS A 32 -30.59 -7.58 -12.18
N LEU A 33 -29.70 -8.20 -12.96
CA LEU A 33 -29.29 -7.67 -14.26
C LEU A 33 -30.43 -7.67 -15.29
N ARG A 34 -31.34 -8.65 -15.25
CA ARG A 34 -32.55 -8.65 -16.09
C ARG A 34 -33.48 -7.48 -15.77
N GLU A 35 -33.64 -7.15 -14.48
CA GLU A 35 -34.42 -5.99 -14.05
C GLU A 35 -33.79 -4.68 -14.50
N VAL A 36 -32.47 -4.55 -14.36
CA VAL A 36 -31.69 -3.41 -14.87
C VAL A 36 -31.88 -3.26 -16.38
N ASP A 37 -31.71 -4.33 -17.15
CA ASP A 37 -31.81 -4.29 -18.61
C ASP A 37 -33.23 -3.96 -19.09
N ALA A 38 -34.27 -4.53 -18.45
CA ALA A 38 -35.65 -4.21 -18.75
C ALA A 38 -36.02 -2.74 -18.41
N ALA A 39 -35.39 -2.16 -17.39
CA ALA A 39 -35.53 -0.74 -17.07
C ALA A 39 -34.77 0.16 -18.08
N ALA A 40 -33.63 -0.32 -18.59
CA ALA A 40 -32.80 0.33 -19.59
C ALA A 40 -33.32 0.17 -21.04
N GLY A 41 -34.36 -0.62 -21.27
CA GLY A 41 -34.93 -0.86 -22.60
C GLY A 41 -34.14 -1.85 -23.45
N GLY A 42 -33.46 -2.83 -22.83
CA GLY A 42 -32.70 -3.87 -23.53
C GLY A 42 -31.27 -3.45 -23.93
N ALA A 43 -30.77 -2.34 -23.37
CA ALA A 43 -29.46 -1.80 -23.73
C ALA A 43 -28.29 -2.73 -23.36
N LEU A 44 -28.37 -3.46 -22.24
CA LEU A 44 -27.33 -4.43 -21.86
C LEU A 44 -27.33 -5.62 -22.82
N ALA A 45 -28.52 -6.15 -23.17
CA ALA A 45 -28.61 -7.21 -24.17
C ALA A 45 -28.08 -6.78 -25.55
N ALA A 46 -28.37 -5.55 -25.98
CA ALA A 46 -27.86 -5.00 -27.23
C ALA A 46 -26.32 -4.88 -27.24
N LEU A 47 -25.72 -4.34 -26.16
CA LEU A 47 -24.27 -4.29 -26.00
C LEU A 47 -23.64 -5.69 -26.04
N ARG A 48 -24.24 -6.66 -25.35
CA ARG A 48 -23.78 -8.05 -25.37
C ARG A 48 -23.87 -8.68 -26.75
N GLY A 49 -24.90 -8.35 -27.53
CA GLY A 49 -25.08 -8.83 -28.90
C GLY A 49 -23.94 -8.44 -29.85
N ILE A 50 -23.22 -7.36 -29.57
CA ILE A 50 -22.05 -6.90 -30.34
C ILE A 50 -20.71 -7.24 -29.67
N GLY A 51 -20.71 -8.07 -28.63
CA GLY A 51 -19.49 -8.48 -27.92
C GLY A 51 -18.98 -7.48 -26.86
N GLU A 52 -19.79 -6.48 -26.49
CA GLU A 52 -19.53 -5.59 -25.37
C GLU A 52 -20.15 -6.14 -24.06
N ALA A 53 -19.90 -5.45 -22.92
CA ALA A 53 -20.50 -5.80 -21.62
C ALA A 53 -20.34 -7.30 -21.23
N THR A 54 -19.17 -7.88 -21.52
CA THR A 54 -18.90 -9.33 -21.37
C THR A 54 -18.59 -9.78 -19.94
N GLY A 55 -18.50 -8.84 -18.99
CA GLY A 55 -18.02 -9.13 -17.63
C GLY A 55 -16.50 -9.32 -17.52
N ARG A 56 -15.74 -9.21 -18.62
CA ARG A 56 -14.27 -9.23 -18.60
C ARG A 56 -13.75 -8.17 -17.63
N ARG A 57 -12.87 -8.54 -16.72
CA ARG A 57 -12.39 -7.68 -15.63
C ARG A 57 -11.94 -6.30 -16.13
N TYR A 58 -12.56 -5.26 -15.57
CA TYR A 58 -12.36 -3.84 -15.84
C TYR A 58 -12.65 -3.37 -17.28
N SER A 59 -13.23 -4.22 -18.14
CA SER A 59 -13.84 -3.73 -19.38
C SER A 59 -15.04 -2.85 -19.03
N ALA A 60 -15.32 -1.84 -19.85
CA ALA A 60 -16.39 -0.89 -19.56
C ALA A 60 -17.17 -0.47 -20.80
N SER A 61 -18.50 -0.49 -20.67
CA SER A 61 -19.46 -0.11 -21.71
C SER A 61 -20.43 0.94 -21.18
N LEU A 62 -20.84 1.88 -22.02
CA LEU A 62 -21.75 2.96 -21.66
C LEU A 62 -23.07 2.82 -22.43
N ALA A 63 -24.19 3.01 -21.75
CA ALA A 63 -25.52 3.01 -22.36
C ALA A 63 -26.38 4.17 -21.81
N ALA A 64 -27.50 4.46 -22.47
CA ALA A 64 -28.51 5.37 -21.94
C ALA A 64 -29.20 4.75 -20.71
N GLY A 65 -29.60 5.58 -19.74
CA GLY A 65 -30.25 5.12 -18.51
C GLY A 65 -31.67 4.56 -18.67
N GLY A 66 -32.35 4.90 -19.77
CA GLY A 66 -33.73 4.47 -19.99
C GLY A 66 -34.68 5.02 -18.93
N ARG A 67 -35.37 4.13 -18.20
CA ARG A 67 -36.31 4.48 -17.12
C ARG A 67 -35.68 4.47 -15.72
N LEU A 68 -34.38 4.21 -15.62
CA LEU A 68 -33.65 4.29 -14.35
C LEU A 68 -33.41 5.75 -13.97
N PRO A 69 -33.19 6.08 -12.68
CA PRO A 69 -32.90 7.43 -12.23
C PRO A 69 -31.46 7.86 -12.57
N ALA A 70 -31.00 7.59 -13.80
CA ALA A 70 -29.65 7.88 -14.28
C ALA A 70 -29.69 8.39 -15.72
N ASP A 71 -28.81 9.33 -16.08
CA ASP A 71 -28.68 9.75 -17.48
C ASP A 71 -28.00 8.66 -18.31
N HIS A 72 -26.96 8.03 -17.76
CA HIS A 72 -26.23 6.92 -18.38
C HIS A 72 -25.96 5.76 -17.42
N LEU A 73 -25.85 4.56 -17.99
CA LEU A 73 -25.38 3.36 -17.29
C LEU A 73 -23.93 3.11 -17.67
N LEU A 74 -23.09 2.87 -16.68
CA LEU A 74 -21.71 2.43 -16.87
C LEU A 74 -21.57 0.98 -16.39
N PHE A 75 -21.56 0.05 -17.34
CA PHE A 75 -21.32 -1.34 -17.05
C PHE A 75 -19.81 -1.59 -16.94
N VAL A 76 -19.34 -2.13 -15.82
CA VAL A 76 -17.92 -2.44 -15.63
C VAL A 76 -17.75 -3.91 -15.25
N GLY A 77 -16.93 -4.64 -16.00
CA GLY A 77 -16.68 -6.06 -15.75
C GLY A 77 -15.93 -6.32 -14.44
N ALA A 78 -16.43 -7.27 -13.66
CA ALA A 78 -15.87 -7.72 -12.38
C ALA A 78 -15.06 -9.02 -12.50
N GLY A 79 -15.17 -9.75 -13.62
CA GLY A 79 -14.63 -11.10 -13.78
C GLY A 79 -15.54 -12.16 -13.14
N ALA A 80 -15.00 -13.34 -12.86
CA ALA A 80 -15.73 -14.41 -12.17
C ALA A 80 -15.89 -14.11 -10.67
N ARG A 81 -16.99 -14.55 -10.06
CA ARG A 81 -17.24 -14.37 -8.62
C ARG A 81 -16.19 -15.07 -7.75
N SER A 82 -15.66 -16.21 -8.19
CA SER A 82 -14.60 -16.97 -7.48
C SER A 82 -13.31 -16.16 -7.27
N ASP A 83 -13.06 -15.20 -8.15
CA ASP A 83 -11.82 -14.42 -8.18
C ASP A 83 -12.06 -12.97 -7.72
N PHE A 84 -13.26 -12.67 -7.22
CA PHE A 84 -13.65 -11.33 -6.80
C PHE A 84 -13.32 -11.12 -5.31
N ASP A 85 -12.02 -11.02 -5.03
CA ASP A 85 -11.48 -10.71 -3.71
C ASP A 85 -11.54 -9.20 -3.37
N ARG A 86 -11.04 -8.82 -2.18
CA ARG A 86 -11.02 -7.42 -1.74
C ARG A 86 -10.19 -6.51 -2.65
N GLN A 87 -9.11 -7.03 -3.23
CA GLN A 87 -8.29 -6.28 -4.18
C GLN A 87 -9.08 -6.04 -5.47
N ALA A 88 -9.73 -7.07 -5.99
CA ALA A 88 -10.55 -6.99 -7.20
C ALA A 88 -11.66 -5.96 -7.04
N LEU A 89 -12.35 -5.92 -5.90
CA LEU A 89 -13.40 -4.96 -5.58
C LEU A 89 -12.87 -3.52 -5.49
N LEU A 90 -11.78 -3.29 -4.74
CA LEU A 90 -11.16 -1.96 -4.65
C LEU A 90 -10.74 -1.43 -6.03
N ARG A 91 -10.10 -2.29 -6.83
CA ARG A 91 -9.69 -1.94 -8.20
C ARG A 91 -10.88 -1.76 -9.13
N TRP A 92 -11.98 -2.49 -8.95
CA TRP A 92 -13.20 -2.31 -9.74
C TRP A 92 -13.79 -0.91 -9.53
N ALA A 93 -13.88 -0.45 -8.28
CA ALA A 93 -14.34 0.91 -7.96
C ALA A 93 -13.38 1.98 -8.51
N ALA A 94 -12.08 1.74 -8.45
CA ALA A 94 -11.10 2.64 -9.06
C ALA A 94 -11.25 2.69 -10.59
N ALA A 95 -11.52 1.55 -11.24
CA ALA A 95 -11.77 1.49 -12.68
C ALA A 95 -13.05 2.24 -13.10
N VAL A 96 -14.12 2.17 -12.29
CA VAL A 96 -15.34 2.97 -12.50
C VAL A 96 -15.01 4.46 -12.57
N VAL A 97 -14.27 4.98 -11.59
CA VAL A 97 -13.91 6.40 -11.54
C VAL A 97 -12.96 6.79 -12.68
N ARG A 98 -11.92 5.99 -12.94
CA ARG A 98 -10.94 6.29 -14.01
C ARG A 98 -11.55 6.24 -15.40
N ARG A 99 -12.55 5.38 -15.64
CA ARG A 99 -13.25 5.32 -16.93
C ARG A 99 -13.98 6.63 -17.26
N LEU A 100 -14.29 7.43 -16.26
CA LEU A 100 -14.93 8.73 -16.41
C LEU A 100 -13.94 9.87 -16.65
N ALA A 101 -12.62 9.65 -16.61
CA ALA A 101 -11.63 10.68 -16.92
C ALA A 101 -11.90 11.34 -18.28
N GLY A 102 -11.72 12.67 -18.34
CA GLY A 102 -12.04 13.52 -19.49
C GLY A 102 -13.52 13.89 -19.62
N ARG A 103 -14.41 13.33 -18.78
CA ARG A 103 -15.86 13.62 -18.82
C ARG A 103 -16.24 14.65 -17.75
N ARG A 104 -17.30 15.40 -18.02
CA ARG A 104 -17.91 16.36 -17.08
C ARG A 104 -18.97 15.66 -16.24
N VAL A 105 -18.53 14.74 -15.37
CA VAL A 105 -19.42 14.00 -14.45
C VAL A 105 -19.14 14.44 -13.03
N THR A 106 -20.19 14.83 -12.32
CA THR A 106 -20.13 15.34 -10.95
C THR A 106 -20.81 14.40 -9.94
N ARG A 107 -21.79 13.61 -10.37
CA ARG A 107 -22.57 12.71 -9.53
C ARG A 107 -22.63 11.31 -10.14
N ILE A 108 -22.24 10.32 -9.33
CA ILE A 108 -22.37 8.92 -9.70
C ILE A 108 -23.12 8.15 -8.61
N THR A 109 -23.79 7.08 -9.00
CA THR A 109 -24.32 6.06 -8.10
C THR A 109 -23.66 4.72 -8.45
N ILE A 110 -23.20 3.97 -7.45
CA ILE A 110 -22.65 2.63 -7.59
C ILE A 110 -23.70 1.65 -7.07
N ASP A 111 -24.16 0.76 -7.95
CA ASP A 111 -25.04 -0.34 -7.57
C ASP A 111 -24.23 -1.50 -6.97
N ALA A 112 -24.33 -1.66 -5.65
CA ALA A 112 -23.59 -2.67 -4.90
C ALA A 112 -24.36 -3.99 -4.78
N THR A 113 -25.55 -4.14 -5.39
CA THR A 113 -26.39 -5.33 -5.22
C THR A 113 -25.66 -6.63 -5.57
N SER A 114 -25.11 -6.73 -6.79
CA SER A 114 -24.37 -7.92 -7.22
C SER A 114 -23.03 -8.08 -6.48
N ILE A 115 -22.41 -6.98 -6.05
CA ILE A 115 -21.18 -7.01 -5.24
C ILE A 115 -21.45 -7.63 -3.89
N VAL A 116 -22.45 -7.14 -3.15
CA VAL A 116 -22.83 -7.71 -1.84
C VAL A 116 -23.21 -9.19 -2.00
N ALA A 117 -23.93 -9.55 -3.06
CA ALA A 117 -24.22 -10.95 -3.37
C ALA A 117 -22.96 -11.79 -3.63
N ALA A 118 -21.94 -11.25 -4.30
CA ALA A 118 -20.67 -11.94 -4.54
C ALA A 118 -19.78 -12.04 -3.30
N LEU A 119 -19.99 -11.17 -2.32
CA LEU A 119 -19.34 -11.25 -1.01
C LEU A 119 -20.01 -12.30 -0.13
N MET A 120 -21.33 -12.50 -0.22
CA MET A 120 -22.02 -13.53 0.58
C MET A 120 -21.58 -14.97 0.22
N GLY A 121 -21.70 -15.91 1.17
CA GLY A 121 -21.58 -17.35 0.90
C GLY A 121 -20.16 -17.92 0.82
N GLY A 122 -19.30 -17.69 1.83
CA GLY A 122 -17.94 -18.25 1.88
C GLY A 122 -16.96 -17.59 0.90
N SER A 123 -17.28 -16.41 0.40
CA SER A 123 -16.46 -15.66 -0.55
C SER A 123 -15.03 -15.42 -0.02
N PRO A 124 -14.00 -15.60 -0.86
CA PRO A 124 -12.63 -15.16 -0.62
C PRO A 124 -12.48 -13.74 -0.05
N ALA A 125 -13.38 -12.82 -0.42
CA ALA A 125 -13.34 -11.45 0.06
C ALA A 125 -13.85 -11.28 1.51
N LEU A 126 -14.72 -12.18 1.97
CA LEU A 126 -15.19 -12.24 3.36
C LEU A 126 -14.30 -13.09 4.25
N LEU A 127 -13.63 -14.09 3.68
CA LEU A 127 -12.66 -14.89 4.40
C LEU A 127 -11.39 -14.05 4.62
N ALA A 128 -11.09 -13.73 5.87
CA ALA A 128 -9.74 -13.29 6.21
C ALA A 128 -8.71 -14.44 5.92
N GLU A 129 -9.20 -15.68 5.82
CA GLU A 129 -8.47 -16.92 5.56
C GLU A 129 -8.75 -17.44 4.14
N GLY A 130 -7.89 -17.11 3.19
CA GLY A 130 -7.88 -17.78 1.88
C GLY A 130 -8.79 -17.18 0.80
N GLY A 131 -8.23 -17.08 -0.40
CA GLY A 131 -8.87 -16.66 -1.62
C GLY A 131 -8.07 -17.14 -2.84
N ALA A 132 -8.68 -17.24 -4.02
CA ALA A 132 -8.04 -17.82 -5.21
C ALA A 132 -6.68 -17.17 -5.55
N SER A 133 -6.50 -15.88 -5.26
CA SER A 133 -5.25 -15.12 -5.44
C SER A 133 -4.20 -15.33 -4.34
N PHE A 134 -4.55 -16.00 -3.24
CA PHE A 134 -3.77 -15.98 -1.98
C PHE A 134 -3.51 -17.37 -1.34
N GLY A 135 -3.83 -18.46 -2.05
CA GLY A 135 -3.71 -19.84 -1.56
C GLY A 135 -4.59 -20.18 -0.34
N PRO A 136 -4.62 -21.46 0.10
CA PRO A 136 -5.23 -21.85 1.38
C PRO A 136 -4.33 -21.34 2.53
N GLY A 137 -4.52 -20.09 2.94
CA GLY A 137 -3.71 -19.44 3.97
C GLY A 137 -4.34 -19.57 5.36
N LEU A 138 -3.55 -20.16 6.28
CA LEU A 138 -3.56 -20.11 7.75
C LEU A 138 -4.89 -19.81 8.45
N SER A 139 -5.37 -20.80 9.21
CA SER A 139 -6.58 -20.68 10.02
C SER A 139 -6.31 -20.01 11.37
N LEU A 140 -6.81 -18.78 11.51
CA LEU A 140 -6.94 -18.06 12.76
C LEU A 140 -8.43 -17.91 13.08
N LYS A 141 -8.93 -18.80 13.95
CA LYS A 141 -10.29 -18.87 14.55
C LYS A 141 -10.86 -17.52 15.06
N SER A 142 -11.04 -16.55 14.18
CA SER A 142 -11.60 -15.24 14.44
C SER A 142 -12.88 -15.14 13.62
N ALA A 143 -13.93 -15.73 14.17
CA ALA A 143 -15.27 -15.78 13.61
C ALA A 143 -15.98 -14.42 13.67
N GLU A 144 -15.28 -13.30 13.46
CA GLU A 144 -15.94 -12.01 13.31
C GLU A 144 -16.48 -11.92 11.88
N LYS A 145 -17.71 -12.40 11.68
CA LYS A 145 -18.44 -12.20 10.43
C LYS A 145 -18.67 -10.70 10.24
N ILE A 146 -17.82 -10.07 9.44
CA ILE A 146 -18.03 -8.69 9.00
C ILE A 146 -19.18 -8.70 7.99
N ASP A 147 -20.14 -7.79 8.17
CA ASP A 147 -21.26 -7.63 7.26
C ASP A 147 -20.77 -7.31 5.84
N ALA A 148 -21.32 -8.02 4.84
CA ALA A 148 -20.90 -7.89 3.45
C ALA A 148 -21.13 -6.48 2.87
N ALA A 149 -22.19 -5.79 3.31
CA ALA A 149 -22.46 -4.42 2.89
C ALA A 149 -21.45 -3.44 3.49
N VAL A 150 -21.00 -3.68 4.72
CA VAL A 150 -19.91 -2.89 5.34
C VAL A 150 -18.63 -3.04 4.54
N VAL A 151 -18.19 -4.27 4.25
CA VAL A 151 -16.98 -4.52 3.43
C VAL A 151 -17.12 -3.91 2.02
N ALA A 152 -18.30 -4.02 1.41
CA ALA A 152 -18.57 -3.43 0.11
C ALA A 152 -18.38 -1.90 0.15
N VAL A 153 -19.02 -1.21 1.10
CA VAL A 153 -18.89 0.24 1.25
C VAL A 153 -17.44 0.63 1.50
N GLU A 154 -16.73 -0.09 2.37
CA GLU A 154 -15.34 0.24 2.68
C GLU A 154 -14.44 0.29 1.44
N LEU A 155 -14.52 -0.76 0.62
CA LEU A 155 -13.66 -0.93 -0.55
C LEU A 155 -14.13 -0.09 -1.74
N LEU A 156 -15.44 0.14 -1.88
CA LEU A 156 -15.98 1.05 -2.89
C LEU A 156 -15.57 2.50 -2.63
N VAL A 157 -15.67 2.98 -1.39
CA VAL A 157 -15.22 4.33 -1.00
C VAL A 157 -13.72 4.50 -1.26
N ARG A 158 -12.91 3.53 -0.79
CA ARG A 158 -11.46 3.55 -0.99
C ARG A 158 -11.10 3.55 -2.47
N GLY A 159 -11.62 2.59 -3.22
CA GLY A 159 -11.34 2.47 -4.65
C GLY A 159 -11.78 3.70 -5.44
N ALA A 160 -12.92 4.31 -5.13
CA ALA A 160 -13.36 5.53 -5.81
C ALA A 160 -12.42 6.71 -5.58
N ILE A 161 -11.97 6.93 -4.33
CA ILE A 161 -11.01 8.00 -3.99
C ILE A 161 -9.64 7.71 -4.62
N GLU A 162 -9.16 6.48 -4.49
CA GLU A 162 -7.86 6.07 -5.01
C GLU A 162 -7.81 6.09 -6.55
N GLY A 163 -8.91 5.74 -7.22
CA GLY A 163 -9.03 5.83 -8.68
C GLY A 163 -9.12 7.26 -9.20
N ALA A 164 -9.58 8.20 -8.37
CA ALA A 164 -9.60 9.62 -8.72
C ALA A 164 -8.20 10.24 -8.75
N PHE A 165 -7.22 9.63 -8.06
CA PHE A 165 -5.84 10.06 -8.13
C PHE A 165 -5.29 9.89 -9.56
N HIS A 166 -4.73 10.97 -10.10
CA HIS A 166 -4.06 10.98 -11.39
C HIS A 166 -2.62 11.46 -11.22
N GLU A 167 -1.71 10.69 -11.79
CA GLU A 167 -0.31 10.98 -11.88
C GLU A 167 -0.08 12.26 -12.71
N GLY A 168 0.81 13.14 -12.25
CA GLY A 168 1.19 14.34 -13.00
C GLY A 168 0.36 15.60 -12.75
N ILE A 169 -0.67 15.58 -11.89
CA ILE A 169 -1.36 16.83 -11.48
C ILE A 169 -0.37 17.85 -10.87
N ASP A 170 0.70 17.37 -10.24
CA ASP A 170 1.71 18.20 -9.59
C ASP A 170 3.01 18.35 -10.43
N GLY A 171 3.05 17.94 -11.72
CA GLY A 171 4.32 17.98 -12.47
C GLY A 171 4.29 17.69 -13.98
N LYS A 172 3.14 17.36 -14.58
CA LYS A 172 2.98 17.37 -16.04
C LYS A 172 2.21 18.62 -16.45
N SER A 173 2.75 19.37 -17.41
CA SER A 173 2.07 20.51 -18.02
C SER A 173 0.79 20.12 -18.79
N THR A 174 0.66 18.85 -19.19
CA THR A 174 -0.50 18.33 -19.93
C THR A 174 -0.82 16.88 -19.54
N LEU A 175 -2.08 16.62 -19.20
CA LEU A 175 -2.65 15.28 -19.00
C LEU A 175 -3.39 14.85 -20.27
N ASP A 176 -3.35 13.56 -20.61
CA ASP A 176 -4.14 13.03 -21.74
C ASP A 176 -5.66 13.14 -21.47
N ALA A 177 -6.05 12.93 -20.21
CA ALA A 177 -7.41 13.18 -19.73
C ALA A 177 -7.35 13.57 -18.25
N ALA A 178 -8.00 14.68 -17.89
CA ALA A 178 -8.13 15.09 -16.49
C ALA A 178 -9.13 14.19 -15.74
N PRO A 179 -8.96 13.96 -14.42
CA PRO A 179 -9.97 13.29 -13.62
C PRO A 179 -11.35 13.97 -13.76
N ALA A 180 -12.41 13.18 -13.80
CA ALA A 180 -13.77 13.72 -13.74
C ALA A 180 -14.00 14.46 -12.41
N PRO A 181 -14.69 15.62 -12.41
CA PRO A 181 -14.94 16.42 -11.22
C PRO A 181 -16.06 15.83 -10.33
N ILE A 182 -15.96 14.55 -10.00
CA ILE A 182 -16.95 13.81 -9.21
C ILE A 182 -16.96 14.39 -7.78
N ASN A 183 -18.08 14.99 -7.40
CA ASN A 183 -18.28 15.57 -6.08
C ASN A 183 -19.17 14.70 -5.18
N THR A 184 -20.05 13.88 -5.77
CA THR A 184 -21.03 13.05 -5.04
C THR A 184 -21.01 11.62 -5.54
N VAL A 185 -20.92 10.67 -4.61
CA VAL A 185 -20.99 9.23 -4.86
C VAL A 185 -22.05 8.63 -3.95
N GLU A 186 -23.11 8.08 -4.52
CA GLU A 186 -24.07 7.24 -3.78
C GLU A 186 -23.68 5.77 -3.93
N ILE A 187 -23.70 5.01 -2.85
CA ILE A 187 -23.58 3.54 -2.88
C ILE A 187 -24.95 2.96 -2.55
N LEU A 188 -25.57 2.33 -3.54
CA LEU A 188 -26.88 1.70 -3.41
C LEU A 188 -26.71 0.24 -3.00
N LEU A 189 -27.16 -0.09 -1.79
CA LEU A 189 -27.14 -1.44 -1.23
C LEU A 189 -28.42 -2.23 -1.59
N PRO A 190 -28.36 -3.57 -1.57
CA PRO A 190 -29.54 -4.40 -1.73
C PRO A 190 -30.58 -4.13 -0.63
N ALA A 191 -31.85 -4.39 -0.93
CA ALA A 191 -32.92 -4.29 0.04
C ALA A 191 -32.64 -5.18 1.28
N GLY A 192 -32.87 -4.63 2.48
CA GLY A 192 -32.60 -5.34 3.74
C GLY A 192 -31.16 -5.27 4.25
N ALA A 193 -30.25 -4.61 3.53
CA ALA A 193 -28.88 -4.38 4.02
C ALA A 193 -28.86 -3.44 5.24
N ASN A 194 -27.87 -3.63 6.12
CA ASN A 194 -27.66 -2.78 7.28
C ASN A 194 -27.02 -1.43 6.86
N VAL A 195 -27.85 -0.50 6.39
CA VAL A 195 -27.42 0.84 5.94
C VAL A 195 -26.71 1.61 7.05
N ARG A 196 -27.12 1.45 8.31
CA ARG A 196 -26.55 2.19 9.43
C ARG A 196 -25.06 1.86 9.61
N ASP A 197 -24.73 0.58 9.70
CA ASP A 197 -23.33 0.16 9.92
C ASP A 197 -22.50 0.36 8.66
N ALA A 198 -23.09 0.13 7.48
CA ALA A 198 -22.43 0.40 6.21
C ALA A 198 -22.11 1.91 6.05
N ALA A 199 -23.01 2.80 6.43
CA ALA A 199 -22.77 4.25 6.41
C ALA A 199 -21.71 4.69 7.43
N ALA A 200 -21.62 4.03 8.59
CA ALA A 200 -20.59 4.31 9.59
C ALA A 200 -19.17 4.03 9.06
N ALA A 201 -19.02 3.08 8.14
CA ALA A 201 -17.72 2.72 7.56
C ALA A 201 -17.13 3.81 6.64
N ILE A 202 -17.96 4.70 6.08
CA ILE A 202 -17.53 5.73 5.12
C ILE A 202 -16.37 6.57 5.68
N GLY A 203 -16.49 7.07 6.91
CA GLY A 203 -15.50 7.98 7.49
C GLY A 203 -14.12 7.33 7.62
N ARG A 204 -14.07 6.10 8.15
CA ARG A 204 -12.83 5.31 8.22
C ARG A 204 -12.23 5.10 6.84
N SER A 205 -13.05 4.72 5.85
CA SER A 205 -12.60 4.46 4.49
C SER A 205 -12.04 5.69 3.79
N GLN A 206 -12.64 6.86 3.99
CA GLN A 206 -12.13 8.13 3.48
C GLN A 206 -10.75 8.45 4.07
N ILE A 207 -10.58 8.33 5.39
CA ILE A 207 -9.32 8.61 6.08
C ILE A 207 -8.18 7.69 5.56
N ILE A 208 -8.48 6.40 5.35
CA ILE A 208 -7.52 5.43 4.80
C ILE A 208 -7.16 5.80 3.36
N ALA A 209 -8.16 6.01 2.50
CA ALA A 209 -7.94 6.31 1.08
C ALA A 209 -7.16 7.61 0.87
N ASP A 210 -7.46 8.65 1.65
CA ASP A 210 -6.74 9.92 1.63
C ASP A 210 -5.27 9.74 2.04
N GLY A 211 -5.01 8.85 3.01
CA GLY A 211 -3.65 8.44 3.39
C GLY A 211 -2.94 7.77 2.23
N THR A 212 -3.55 6.78 1.58
CA THR A 212 -3.00 6.11 0.39
C THR A 212 -2.71 7.12 -0.73
N VAL A 213 -3.62 8.06 -1.00
CA VAL A 213 -3.44 9.09 -2.02
C VAL A 213 -2.29 10.04 -1.68
N ARG A 214 -2.11 10.40 -0.41
CA ARG A 214 -0.94 11.19 0.04
C ARG A 214 0.35 10.41 -0.13
N THR A 215 0.38 9.13 0.24
CA THR A 215 1.52 8.24 -0.02
C THR A 215 1.90 8.23 -1.50
N LYS A 216 0.91 8.05 -2.39
CA LYS A 216 1.11 8.09 -3.84
C LYS A 216 1.72 9.42 -4.30
N ARG A 217 1.17 10.53 -3.80
CA ARG A 217 1.62 11.89 -4.14
C ARG A 217 3.07 12.14 -3.72
N TRP A 218 3.40 11.89 -2.45
CA TRP A 218 4.74 12.12 -1.90
C TRP A 218 5.80 11.23 -2.53
N SER A 219 5.49 9.94 -2.75
CA SER A 219 6.40 9.02 -3.42
C SER A 219 6.70 9.41 -4.87
N ASN A 220 5.72 9.99 -5.58
CA ASN A 220 5.87 10.41 -6.97
C ASN A 220 6.70 11.68 -7.17
N LYS A 221 6.84 12.52 -6.12
CA LYS A 221 7.65 13.74 -6.18
C LYS A 221 9.10 13.42 -6.57
N PRO A 222 9.73 14.28 -7.38
CA PRO A 222 11.09 14.06 -7.83
C PRO A 222 12.09 14.20 -6.67
N ALA A 223 13.26 13.58 -6.80
CA ALA A 223 14.24 13.51 -5.71
C ALA A 223 14.80 14.89 -5.31
N ASN A 224 14.90 15.83 -6.25
CA ASN A 224 15.33 17.20 -5.98
C ASN A 224 14.32 18.00 -5.12
N GLU A 225 13.06 17.57 -5.03
CA GLU A 225 12.05 18.14 -4.11
C GLU A 225 11.93 17.33 -2.82
N MET A 226 12.13 16.01 -2.90
CA MET A 226 12.04 15.08 -1.77
C MET A 226 13.42 14.50 -1.42
N SER A 227 14.35 15.38 -1.04
CA SER A 227 15.62 14.99 -0.40
C SER A 227 15.37 14.47 1.03
N PRO A 228 16.37 13.92 1.74
CA PRO A 228 16.20 13.46 3.12
C PRO A 228 15.58 14.52 4.05
N LEU A 229 16.06 15.77 3.98
CA LEU A 229 15.49 16.87 4.76
C LEU A 229 14.11 17.30 4.25
N GLY A 230 13.86 17.26 2.93
CA GLY A 230 12.53 17.54 2.38
C GLY A 230 11.47 16.58 2.94
N ILE A 231 11.78 15.28 2.98
CA ILE A 231 10.92 14.28 3.63
C ILE A 231 10.75 14.58 5.12
N ALA A 232 11.83 14.94 5.82
CA ALA A 232 11.78 15.23 7.25
C ALA A 232 10.88 16.44 7.60
N GLU A 233 10.92 17.49 6.78
CA GLU A 233 10.09 18.68 6.93
C GLU A 233 8.62 18.38 6.67
N GLU A 234 8.30 17.70 5.56
CA GLU A 234 6.93 17.30 5.24
C GLU A 234 6.36 16.36 6.32
N ALA A 235 7.16 15.40 6.80
CA ALA A 235 6.75 14.47 7.85
C ALA A 235 6.51 15.18 9.20
N ARG A 236 7.31 16.19 9.56
CA ARG A 236 7.11 17.01 10.77
C ARG A 236 5.79 17.77 10.70
N ASP A 237 5.52 18.41 9.57
CA ASP A 237 4.30 19.20 9.39
C ASP A 237 3.07 18.29 9.36
N ARG A 238 3.21 17.12 8.74
CA ARG A 238 2.20 16.07 8.76
C ARG A 238 1.92 15.57 10.17
N ALA A 239 2.95 15.26 10.95
CA ALA A 239 2.82 14.80 12.33
C ALA A 239 2.08 15.82 13.19
N ARG A 240 2.45 17.11 13.08
CA ARG A 240 1.77 18.21 13.77
C ARG A 240 0.28 18.26 13.44
N ALA A 241 -0.09 18.10 12.17
CA ALA A 241 -1.48 18.16 11.72
C ALA A 241 -2.37 17.05 12.29
N VAL A 242 -1.79 15.93 12.75
CA VAL A 242 -2.53 14.78 13.28
C VAL A 242 -2.21 14.48 14.76
N GLY A 243 -1.49 15.37 15.45
CA GLY A 243 -1.16 15.21 16.86
C GLY A 243 -0.10 14.16 17.17
N LEU A 244 0.75 13.79 16.20
CA LEU A 244 1.94 12.98 16.43
C LEU A 244 3.14 13.85 16.84
N SER A 245 4.04 13.28 17.63
CA SER A 245 5.37 13.87 17.84
C SER A 245 6.30 13.50 16.69
N ALA A 246 7.19 14.41 16.31
CA ALA A 246 8.21 14.19 15.30
C ALA A 246 9.60 14.51 15.87
N ARG A 247 10.55 13.58 15.69
CA ARG A 247 11.97 13.76 15.99
C ARG A 247 12.76 13.53 14.71
N ILE A 248 13.60 14.50 14.35
CA ILE A 248 14.49 14.42 13.19
C ILE A 248 15.92 14.26 13.73
N VAL A 249 16.49 13.08 13.54
CA VAL A 249 17.86 12.76 13.93
C VAL A 249 18.77 13.07 12.75
N ARG A 250 19.55 14.15 12.86
CA ARG A 250 20.44 14.64 11.80
C ARG A 250 21.85 14.05 11.94
N ARG A 251 22.68 14.28 10.92
CA ARG A 251 24.06 13.80 10.81
C ARG A 251 24.87 13.82 12.12
N ALA A 252 25.00 14.95 12.78
CA ALA A 252 25.81 15.04 14.01
C ALA A 252 25.31 14.11 15.13
N GLU A 253 24.00 13.89 15.22
CA GLU A 253 23.43 12.95 16.17
C GLU A 253 23.61 11.50 15.73
N LEU A 254 23.49 11.21 14.43
CA LEU A 254 23.78 9.90 13.83
C LEU A 254 25.24 9.47 14.08
N GLU A 255 26.19 10.40 13.92
CA GLU A 255 27.61 10.20 14.18
C GLU A 255 27.85 9.88 15.67
N ARG A 256 27.25 10.67 16.56
CA ARG A 256 27.37 10.49 18.01
C ARG A 256 26.80 9.15 18.50
N MET A 257 25.70 8.67 17.90
CA MET A 257 25.13 7.37 18.28
C MET A 257 25.82 6.17 17.61
N GLY A 258 26.65 6.41 16.59
CA GLY A 258 27.34 5.33 15.86
C GLY A 258 26.44 4.63 14.83
N ALA A 259 25.54 5.35 14.16
CA ALA A 259 24.73 4.83 13.05
C ALA A 259 25.57 4.72 11.76
N GLY A 260 26.64 3.93 11.81
CA GLY A 260 27.69 3.91 10.78
C GLY A 260 27.24 3.35 9.44
N MET A 261 26.23 2.46 9.40
CA MET A 261 25.70 1.95 8.13
C MET A 261 24.91 3.04 7.40
N LEU A 262 24.03 3.75 8.11
CA LEU A 262 23.23 4.83 7.53
C LEU A 262 24.10 6.00 7.07
N LEU A 263 25.09 6.38 7.88
CA LEU A 263 26.08 7.41 7.52
C LEU A 263 26.89 7.01 6.29
N ALA A 264 27.31 5.75 6.20
CA ALA A 264 28.08 5.27 5.06
C ALA A 264 27.28 5.32 3.75
N VAL A 265 25.98 5.06 3.78
CA VAL A 265 25.17 5.20 2.56
C VAL A 265 25.04 6.68 2.15
N GLY A 266 24.74 7.57 3.11
CA GLY A 266 24.47 8.98 2.81
C GLY A 266 25.71 9.84 2.50
N ARG A 267 26.92 9.44 2.92
CA ARG A 267 28.14 10.27 2.80
C ARG A 267 28.55 10.65 1.38
N GLY A 268 27.99 9.98 0.37
CA GLY A 268 28.24 10.27 -1.04
C GLY A 268 27.52 11.53 -1.54
N SER A 269 26.44 11.94 -0.88
CA SER A 269 25.61 13.08 -1.30
C SER A 269 25.84 14.33 -0.44
N GLU A 270 25.62 15.51 -1.05
CA GLU A 270 25.48 16.79 -0.35
C GLU A 270 24.18 16.87 0.48
N ASN A 271 23.17 16.08 0.12
CA ASN A 271 21.94 15.93 0.87
C ASN A 271 22.17 15.02 2.08
N GLU A 272 22.48 15.62 3.23
CA GLU A 272 22.82 14.88 4.45
C GLU A 272 21.73 13.87 4.87
N PRO A 273 22.13 12.68 5.36
CA PRO A 273 21.19 11.67 5.80
C PRO A 273 20.52 12.04 7.13
N CYS A 274 19.31 11.52 7.35
CA CYS A 274 18.58 11.68 8.60
C CYS A 274 17.66 10.49 8.91
N ILE A 275 17.33 10.31 10.19
CA ILE A 275 16.19 9.49 10.59
C ILE A 275 15.03 10.41 10.96
N VAL A 276 13.84 10.12 10.41
CA VAL A 276 12.59 10.75 10.80
C VAL A 276 11.81 9.77 11.67
N ALA A 277 11.58 10.11 12.93
CA ALA A 277 10.85 9.28 13.88
C ALA A 277 9.54 9.97 14.31
N LEU A 278 8.41 9.38 13.95
CA LEU A 278 7.08 9.80 14.39
C LEU A 278 6.60 8.91 15.52
N SER A 279 6.02 9.49 16.57
CA SER A 279 5.49 8.72 17.71
C SER A 279 4.14 9.23 18.18
N GLY A 280 3.21 8.30 18.41
CA GLY A 280 1.88 8.54 18.96
C GLY A 280 1.64 7.78 20.26
N GLY A 281 0.56 8.13 20.96
CA GLY A 281 0.22 7.56 22.27
C GLY A 281 1.09 8.08 23.42
N ARG A 282 0.79 7.63 24.63
CA ARG A 282 1.57 8.00 25.83
C ARG A 282 2.92 7.26 25.83
N PRO A 283 4.00 7.87 26.33
CA PRO A 283 5.29 7.17 26.49
C PRO A 283 5.12 5.83 27.22
N GLY A 284 5.70 4.76 26.66
CA GLY A 284 5.64 3.41 27.23
C GLY A 284 4.28 2.69 27.08
N ALA A 285 3.25 3.35 26.55
CA ALA A 285 1.96 2.71 26.31
C ALA A 285 2.08 1.58 25.27
N LYS A 286 1.25 0.56 25.45
CA LYS A 286 1.12 -0.59 24.57
C LYS A 286 -0.25 -0.56 23.90
N ASP A 287 -0.31 -1.08 22.68
CA ASP A 287 -1.58 -1.29 21.98
C ASP A 287 -2.40 -2.42 22.64
N PRO A 288 -3.66 -2.67 22.20
CA PRO A 288 -4.50 -3.72 22.77
C PRO A 288 -3.93 -5.15 22.70
N LEU A 289 -2.94 -5.40 21.83
CA LEU A 289 -2.21 -6.67 21.72
C LEU A 289 -0.94 -6.68 22.57
N GLY A 290 -0.71 -5.66 23.40
CA GLY A 290 0.48 -5.56 24.25
C GLY A 290 1.74 -5.13 23.52
N ARG A 291 1.63 -4.59 22.29
CA ARG A 291 2.76 -4.23 21.43
C ARG A 291 3.12 -2.76 21.55
N ARG A 292 4.40 -2.47 21.34
CA ARG A 292 4.90 -1.14 20.94
C ARG A 292 5.40 -1.28 19.52
N LEU A 293 4.45 -1.26 18.58
CA LEU A 293 4.71 -1.49 17.17
C LEU A 293 5.52 -0.33 16.58
N ALA A 294 6.61 -0.64 15.89
CA ALA A 294 7.33 0.33 15.06
C ALA A 294 7.34 -0.12 13.60
N MET A 295 6.95 0.80 12.72
CA MET A 295 7.00 0.63 11.27
C MET A 295 8.24 1.34 10.73
N VAL A 296 9.14 0.62 10.07
CA VAL A 296 10.45 1.14 9.65
C VAL A 296 10.52 1.17 8.12
N GLY A 297 10.71 2.34 7.52
CA GLY A 297 10.66 2.51 6.06
C GLY A 297 12.02 2.84 5.45
N LYS A 298 12.38 2.15 4.37
CA LYS A 298 13.52 2.52 3.49
C LYS A 298 13.20 3.85 2.79
N GLY A 299 14.05 4.85 3.00
CA GLY A 299 13.92 6.20 2.47
C GLY A 299 15.09 6.62 1.59
N VAL A 300 15.48 5.80 0.61
CA VAL A 300 16.48 6.22 -0.36
C VAL A 300 15.82 7.17 -1.35
N CYS A 301 16.11 8.47 -1.21
CA CYS A 301 15.43 9.55 -1.93
C CYS A 301 15.73 9.49 -3.43
N PHE A 302 16.95 9.09 -3.76
CA PHE A 302 17.42 8.69 -5.08
C PHE A 302 18.54 7.67 -4.91
N ASP A 303 18.53 6.65 -5.78
CA ASP A 303 19.50 5.55 -5.73
C ASP A 303 20.22 5.40 -7.07
N THR A 304 21.46 5.89 -7.15
CA THR A 304 22.31 5.60 -8.32
C THR A 304 23.04 4.27 -8.19
N GLY A 305 22.95 3.61 -7.02
CA GLY A 305 23.80 2.50 -6.61
C GLY A 305 25.15 2.91 -6.01
N GLY A 306 25.44 4.20 -5.87
CA GLY A 306 26.74 4.70 -5.41
C GLY A 306 27.88 4.37 -6.39
N ILE A 307 29.00 3.85 -5.88
CA ILE A 307 30.16 3.43 -6.70
C ILE A 307 29.84 2.19 -7.54
N SER A 308 29.03 1.27 -7.02
CA SER A 308 28.40 0.16 -7.75
C SER A 308 27.26 0.67 -8.64
N LEU A 309 27.58 1.58 -9.56
CA LEU A 309 26.64 2.38 -10.33
C LEU A 309 25.64 1.51 -11.12
N LYS A 310 24.35 1.86 -11.02
CA LYS A 310 23.28 1.27 -11.83
C LYS A 310 23.44 1.64 -13.32
N PRO A 311 22.90 0.82 -14.24
CA PRO A 311 22.75 1.23 -15.64
C PRO A 311 21.90 2.50 -15.78
N ALA A 312 22.10 3.23 -16.89
CA ALA A 312 21.34 4.44 -17.17
C ALA A 312 19.84 4.17 -17.42
N ASP A 313 19.52 3.03 -18.04
CA ASP A 313 18.14 2.66 -18.37
C ASP A 313 17.31 2.46 -17.09
N GLY A 314 16.22 3.24 -16.97
CA GLY A 314 15.31 3.22 -15.83
C GLY A 314 15.84 3.89 -14.55
N MET A 315 17.01 4.54 -14.59
CA MET A 315 17.58 5.22 -13.40
C MET A 315 16.68 6.35 -12.89
N GLU A 316 15.91 7.00 -13.75
CA GLU A 316 14.94 8.03 -13.37
C GLU A 316 13.82 7.51 -12.46
N GLU A 317 13.57 6.19 -12.48
CA GLU A 317 12.62 5.52 -11.59
C GLU A 317 13.16 5.37 -10.16
N MET A 318 14.47 5.54 -9.94
CA MET A 318 15.10 5.36 -8.61
C MET A 318 14.69 6.45 -7.61
N LYS A 319 14.00 7.50 -8.06
CA LYS A 319 13.24 8.39 -7.16
C LYS A 319 12.14 7.65 -6.38
N MET A 320 11.73 6.46 -6.83
CA MET A 320 10.70 5.65 -6.18
C MET A 320 11.28 4.82 -5.02
N ASP A 321 12.58 4.86 -4.78
CA ASP A 321 13.25 4.03 -3.77
C ASP A 321 13.03 4.52 -2.30
N LYS A 322 12.22 5.57 -2.16
CA LYS A 322 11.70 6.12 -0.89
C LYS A 322 10.29 5.65 -0.54
N ASN A 323 9.64 4.81 -1.35
CA ASN A 323 8.23 4.43 -1.13
C ASN A 323 7.99 3.81 0.26
N GLY A 324 8.94 3.03 0.79
CA GLY A 324 8.83 2.44 2.12
C GLY A 324 8.74 3.50 3.23
N ALA A 325 9.63 4.50 3.23
CA ALA A 325 9.63 5.62 4.17
C ALA A 325 8.31 6.41 4.13
N ILE A 326 7.84 6.75 2.93
CA ILE A 326 6.60 7.50 2.77
C ILE A 326 5.39 6.69 3.26
N ALA A 327 5.35 5.38 2.96
CA ALA A 327 4.27 4.51 3.39
C ALA A 327 4.16 4.43 4.93
N VAL A 328 5.29 4.29 5.65
CA VAL A 328 5.25 4.22 7.13
C VAL A 328 4.87 5.55 7.79
N ILE A 329 5.31 6.67 7.21
CA ILE A 329 4.97 8.02 7.69
C ILE A 329 3.45 8.26 7.56
N GLU A 330 2.89 8.06 6.37
CA GLU A 330 1.46 8.25 6.14
C GLU A 330 0.61 7.19 6.84
N ALA A 331 1.10 5.96 7.03
CA ALA A 331 0.39 4.95 7.81
C ALA A 331 0.25 5.40 9.27
N ALA A 332 1.32 5.87 9.91
CA ALA A 332 1.25 6.41 11.27
C ALA A 332 0.30 7.61 11.35
N ALA A 333 0.35 8.52 10.38
CA ALA A 333 -0.54 9.67 10.35
C ALA A 333 -2.01 9.29 10.16
N THR A 334 -2.30 8.29 9.33
CA THR A 334 -3.65 7.72 9.16
C THR A 334 -4.13 7.04 10.44
N ILE A 335 -3.27 6.25 11.11
CA ILE A 335 -3.59 5.60 12.40
C ILE A 335 -3.95 6.66 13.46
N ALA A 336 -3.18 7.74 13.55
CA ALA A 336 -3.43 8.83 14.51
C ALA A 336 -4.76 9.56 14.28
N GLN A 337 -5.23 9.64 13.03
CA GLN A 337 -6.56 10.18 12.72
C GLN A 337 -7.68 9.21 13.10
N LEU A 338 -7.48 7.92 12.89
CA LEU A 338 -8.47 6.88 13.17
C LEU A 338 -8.62 6.60 14.67
N ASP A 339 -7.52 6.59 15.40
CA ASP A 339 -7.46 6.28 16.83
C ASP A 339 -6.43 7.18 17.52
N PRO A 340 -6.82 8.45 17.82
CA PRO A 340 -5.94 9.40 18.50
C PRO A 340 -5.46 8.84 19.85
N GLY A 341 -4.16 8.62 19.97
CA GLY A 341 -3.56 8.05 21.18
C GLY A 341 -3.19 6.57 21.07
N ARG A 342 -3.47 5.90 19.94
CA ARG A 342 -2.91 4.59 19.63
C ARG A 342 -1.37 4.65 19.73
N PRO A 343 -0.75 3.80 20.57
CA PRO A 343 0.72 3.72 20.64
C PRO A 343 1.28 3.19 19.32
N ILE A 344 2.06 4.00 18.63
CA ILE A 344 2.67 3.65 17.34
C ILE A 344 3.95 4.45 17.14
N HIS A 345 4.93 3.81 16.50
CA HIS A 345 6.14 4.46 16.01
C HIS A 345 6.25 4.28 14.49
N ALA A 346 6.66 5.32 13.78
CA ALA A 346 7.14 5.21 12.40
C ALA A 346 8.55 5.78 12.31
N VAL A 347 9.46 5.05 11.67
CA VAL A 347 10.87 5.41 11.52
C VAL A 347 11.22 5.36 10.03
N ALA A 348 11.48 6.50 9.41
CA ALA A 348 11.99 6.56 8.04
C ALA A 348 13.50 6.82 8.06
N ALA A 349 14.25 5.92 7.44
CA ALA A 349 15.69 6.05 7.24
C ALA A 349 15.95 6.77 5.91
N CYS A 350 16.23 8.07 5.95
CA CYS A 350 16.30 8.90 4.77
C CYS A 350 17.74 9.20 4.36
N VAL A 351 18.10 8.83 3.13
CA VAL A 351 19.44 9.02 2.54
C VAL A 351 19.30 9.36 1.05
N GLU A 352 20.39 9.78 0.42
CA GLU A 352 20.55 9.78 -1.03
C GLU A 352 21.84 9.01 -1.36
N ASN A 353 21.76 7.98 -2.21
CA ASN A 353 22.90 7.12 -2.53
C ASN A 353 23.52 7.59 -3.85
N MET A 354 24.66 8.28 -3.75
CA MET A 354 25.32 8.98 -4.88
C MET A 354 26.79 8.59 -5.01
N PRO A 355 27.36 8.49 -6.22
CA PRO A 355 28.80 8.47 -6.41
C PRO A 355 29.39 9.85 -6.13
N SER A 356 30.52 9.90 -5.44
CA SER A 356 31.33 11.11 -5.28
C SER A 356 32.73 10.73 -4.81
N GLY A 357 33.64 11.70 -4.73
CA GLY A 357 34.97 11.49 -4.15
C GLY A 357 34.95 11.06 -2.68
N HIS A 358 33.82 11.26 -1.99
CA HIS A 358 33.63 10.87 -0.60
C HIS A 358 32.74 9.63 -0.44
N ALA A 359 32.16 9.08 -1.51
CA ALA A 359 31.24 7.96 -1.43
C ALA A 359 31.89 6.70 -0.80
N THR A 360 31.04 5.90 -0.17
CA THR A 360 31.43 4.56 0.30
C THR A 360 31.83 3.69 -0.87
N ARG A 361 32.81 2.82 -0.65
CA ARG A 361 33.37 1.94 -1.68
C ARG A 361 33.14 0.47 -1.34
N PRO A 362 33.03 -0.40 -2.36
CA PRO A 362 33.17 -1.83 -2.15
C PRO A 362 34.47 -2.15 -1.38
N GLY A 363 34.37 -2.91 -0.28
CA GLY A 363 35.45 -3.25 0.64
C GLY A 363 35.54 -2.37 1.90
N ASP A 364 34.83 -1.24 1.96
CA ASP A 364 34.76 -0.44 3.20
C ASP A 364 34.07 -1.27 4.30
N VAL A 365 34.61 -1.25 5.52
CA VAL A 365 33.99 -1.88 6.70
C VAL A 365 33.45 -0.82 7.64
N VAL A 366 32.17 -0.93 8.00
CA VAL A 366 31.47 0.03 8.86
C VAL A 366 30.99 -0.65 10.13
N THR A 367 30.77 0.13 11.19
CA THR A 367 30.16 -0.37 12.43
C THR A 367 28.70 0.04 12.47
N ALA A 368 27.81 -0.93 12.52
CA ALA A 368 26.37 -0.73 12.68
C ALA A 368 26.03 -0.21 14.07
N LEU A 369 24.84 0.38 14.21
CA LEU A 369 24.34 0.89 15.49
C LEU A 369 24.26 -0.20 16.57
N ASN A 370 24.07 -1.46 16.18
CA ASN A 370 24.08 -2.59 17.13
C ASN A 370 25.48 -3.08 17.53
N GLY A 371 26.54 -2.51 16.94
CA GLY A 371 27.94 -2.85 17.18
C GLY A 371 28.54 -3.84 16.19
N LYS A 372 27.74 -4.49 15.33
CA LYS A 372 28.24 -5.42 14.31
C LYS A 372 29.07 -4.68 13.27
N ARG A 373 30.18 -5.28 12.83
CA ARG A 373 30.99 -4.80 11.71
C ARG A 373 30.45 -5.38 10.41
N VAL A 374 30.18 -4.52 9.43
CA VAL A 374 29.64 -4.91 8.12
C VAL A 374 30.62 -4.49 7.03
N GLU A 375 31.06 -5.45 6.21
CA GLU A 375 31.78 -5.17 4.97
C GLU A 375 30.78 -4.83 3.87
N ILE A 376 30.96 -3.67 3.25
CA ILE A 376 30.11 -3.23 2.14
C ILE A 376 30.76 -3.72 0.87
N THR A 377 30.25 -4.79 0.27
CA THR A 377 30.79 -5.37 -0.98
C THR A 377 30.05 -4.89 -2.23
N ASN A 378 28.85 -4.33 -2.06
CA ASN A 378 28.09 -3.68 -3.12
C ASN A 378 27.35 -2.46 -2.56
N THR A 379 27.61 -1.27 -3.10
CA THR A 379 26.99 -0.01 -2.63
C THR A 379 25.56 0.20 -3.16
N ASP A 380 25.11 -0.66 -4.08
CA ASP A 380 23.72 -0.78 -4.58
C ASP A 380 22.86 -1.72 -3.71
N ALA A 381 23.45 -2.25 -2.63
CA ALA A 381 22.75 -2.98 -1.59
C ALA A 381 22.68 -2.11 -0.32
N GLU A 382 22.31 -0.85 -0.50
CA GLU A 382 22.26 0.22 0.50
C GLU A 382 21.02 0.16 1.40
N GLY A 383 19.86 -0.22 0.85
CA GLY A 383 18.59 -0.17 1.58
C GLY A 383 18.62 -1.00 2.86
N ARG A 384 19.26 -2.17 2.84
CA ARG A 384 19.38 -3.03 4.02
C ARG A 384 20.31 -2.45 5.09
N LEU A 385 21.31 -1.65 4.68
CA LEU A 385 22.23 -0.98 5.58
C LEU A 385 21.49 0.08 6.39
N ILE A 386 20.73 0.96 5.72
CA ILE A 386 19.99 2.02 6.41
C ILE A 386 18.86 1.47 7.27
N LEU A 387 18.21 0.38 6.84
CA LEU A 387 17.18 -0.30 7.62
C LEU A 387 17.75 -0.95 8.89
N GLY A 388 18.93 -1.58 8.82
CA GLY A 388 19.56 -2.20 9.99
C GLY A 388 19.77 -1.21 11.14
N ASP A 389 20.34 -0.04 10.84
CA ASP A 389 20.51 1.02 11.85
C ASP A 389 19.15 1.58 12.32
N ALA A 390 18.18 1.75 11.42
CA ALA A 390 16.86 2.29 11.78
C ALA A 390 16.03 1.34 12.65
N MET A 391 16.10 0.02 12.42
CA MET A 391 15.47 -0.99 13.27
C MET A 391 16.11 -1.01 14.67
N THR A 392 17.44 -1.00 14.72
CA THR A 392 18.16 -0.90 16.00
C THR A 392 17.81 0.40 16.74
N PHE A 393 17.65 1.52 16.02
CA PHE A 393 17.19 2.79 16.59
C PHE A 393 15.77 2.68 17.14
N ALA A 394 14.84 2.05 16.41
CA ALA A 394 13.47 1.85 16.87
C ALA A 394 13.41 1.03 18.18
N GLU A 395 14.21 -0.03 18.29
CA GLU A 395 14.31 -0.82 19.52
C GLU A 395 14.91 -0.01 20.68
N ARG A 396 16.10 0.57 20.49
CA ARG A 396 16.86 1.16 21.60
C ARG A 396 16.35 2.53 22.01
N ALA A 397 16.03 3.40 21.05
CA ALA A 397 15.67 4.78 21.31
C ALA A 397 14.16 4.97 21.54
N LEU A 398 13.32 4.16 20.87
CA LEU A 398 11.86 4.25 21.02
C LEU A 398 11.32 3.14 21.93
N GLY A 399 12.06 2.06 22.19
CA GLY A 399 11.60 0.93 23.00
C GLY A 399 10.54 0.10 22.27
N ALA A 400 10.65 0.00 20.94
CA ALA A 400 9.78 -0.86 20.14
C ALA A 400 9.89 -2.32 20.59
N THR A 401 8.75 -3.02 20.60
CA THR A 401 8.71 -4.45 20.95
C THR A 401 8.32 -5.34 19.78
N HIS A 402 7.86 -4.76 18.68
CA HIS A 402 7.51 -5.44 17.43
C HIS A 402 7.89 -4.53 16.27
N LEU A 403 8.51 -5.09 15.25
CA LEU A 403 8.97 -4.35 14.08
C LEU A 403 8.30 -4.84 12.80
N VAL A 404 7.97 -3.90 11.92
CA VAL A 404 7.63 -4.17 10.52
C VAL A 404 8.47 -3.24 9.68
N ASP A 405 9.38 -3.77 8.88
CA ASP A 405 10.10 -2.95 7.91
C ASP A 405 9.50 -3.02 6.51
N VAL A 406 9.53 -1.92 5.78
CA VAL A 406 8.95 -1.77 4.44
C VAL A 406 9.96 -1.16 3.50
N SER A 407 10.22 -1.84 2.39
CA SER A 407 11.25 -1.38 1.47
C SER A 407 11.10 -1.88 0.04
N THR A 408 11.55 -1.05 -0.90
CA THR A 408 11.85 -1.42 -2.28
C THR A 408 13.25 -2.06 -2.29
N LEU A 409 13.40 -3.25 -1.69
CA LEU A 409 14.72 -3.74 -1.30
C LEU A 409 15.45 -4.48 -2.41
N THR A 410 14.78 -5.40 -3.11
CA THR A 410 15.46 -6.28 -4.06
C THR A 410 14.79 -6.26 -5.44
N GLY A 411 15.57 -6.08 -6.50
CA GLY A 411 15.07 -6.34 -7.87
C GLY A 411 14.65 -7.80 -8.09
N ILE A 412 15.11 -8.71 -7.23
CA ILE A 412 14.80 -10.14 -7.28
C ILE A 412 13.36 -10.43 -6.87
N VAL A 413 12.76 -9.70 -5.92
CA VAL A 413 11.34 -9.91 -5.60
C VAL A 413 10.44 -9.60 -6.80
N TYR A 414 10.75 -8.55 -7.57
CA TYR A 414 10.03 -8.27 -8.82
C TYR A 414 10.27 -9.36 -9.87
N SER A 415 11.48 -9.89 -9.95
CA SER A 415 11.81 -10.98 -10.89
C SER A 415 11.08 -12.28 -10.53
N ALA A 416 10.82 -12.52 -9.25
CA ALA A 416 10.14 -13.71 -8.74
C ALA A 416 8.59 -13.59 -8.77
N PHE A 417 8.06 -12.43 -8.39
CA PHE A 417 6.63 -12.22 -8.11
C PHE A 417 5.95 -11.17 -8.99
N GLY A 418 6.70 -10.49 -9.86
CA GLY A 418 6.17 -9.48 -10.77
C GLY A 418 5.63 -8.23 -10.05
N GLY A 419 4.70 -7.54 -10.70
CA GLY A 419 4.16 -6.25 -10.24
C GLY A 419 2.88 -6.33 -9.39
N GLU A 420 2.43 -7.53 -9.04
CA GLU A 420 1.13 -7.75 -8.40
C GLU A 420 1.24 -8.35 -7.00
N VAL A 421 2.37 -8.97 -6.66
CA VAL A 421 2.61 -9.67 -5.38
C VAL A 421 3.90 -9.16 -4.75
N ALA A 422 3.84 -8.70 -3.51
CA ALA A 422 5.00 -8.32 -2.71
C ALA A 422 5.60 -9.52 -1.99
N GLY A 423 6.89 -9.46 -1.67
CA GLY A 423 7.55 -10.49 -0.86
C GLY A 423 7.44 -10.18 0.63
N THR A 424 7.38 -11.22 1.47
CA THR A 424 7.51 -11.03 2.91
C THR A 424 8.26 -12.17 3.59
N CYS A 425 8.91 -11.88 4.70
CA CYS A 425 9.53 -12.87 5.58
C CYS A 425 9.57 -12.31 7.00
N GLY A 426 9.92 -13.12 8.00
CA GLY A 426 10.05 -12.63 9.37
C GLY A 426 10.62 -13.64 10.34
N SER A 427 10.96 -13.17 11.54
CA SER A 427 11.45 -13.98 12.65
C SER A 427 10.34 -14.54 13.53
N ASP A 428 9.12 -14.01 13.43
CA ASP A 428 7.98 -14.40 14.24
C ASP A 428 6.78 -14.79 13.35
N ALA A 429 6.33 -16.04 13.49
CA ALA A 429 5.24 -16.58 12.67
C ALA A 429 3.88 -15.94 13.02
N ALA A 430 3.64 -15.64 14.30
CA ALA A 430 2.36 -15.08 14.74
C ALA A 430 2.15 -13.65 14.21
N LEU A 431 3.19 -12.82 14.26
CA LEU A 431 3.19 -11.47 13.69
C LEU A 431 3.03 -11.52 12.16
N LEU A 432 3.69 -12.47 11.49
CA LEU A 432 3.58 -12.65 10.05
C LEU A 432 2.16 -13.05 9.63
N ASP A 433 1.52 -13.94 10.37
CA ASP A 433 0.14 -14.36 10.14
C ASP A 433 -0.83 -13.19 10.37
N GLU A 434 -0.63 -12.43 11.46
CA GLU A 434 -1.42 -11.23 11.74
C GLU A 434 -1.32 -10.20 10.60
N PHE A 435 -0.10 -9.99 10.08
CA PHE A 435 0.14 -9.12 8.95
C PHE A 435 -0.54 -9.62 7.67
N HIS A 436 -0.45 -10.92 7.35
CA HIS A 436 -1.14 -11.45 6.18
C HIS A 436 -2.65 -11.26 6.26
N LEU A 437 -3.25 -11.41 7.45
CA LEU A 437 -4.67 -11.08 7.64
C LEU A 437 -4.93 -9.58 7.41
N ALA A 438 -4.06 -8.70 7.91
CA ALA A 438 -4.17 -7.26 7.70
C ALA A 438 -4.04 -6.86 6.21
N ALA A 439 -3.09 -7.44 5.50
CA ALA A 439 -2.88 -7.19 4.08
C ALA A 439 -4.07 -7.68 3.22
N ARG A 440 -4.60 -8.87 3.53
CA ARG A 440 -5.84 -9.37 2.90
C ARG A 440 -6.98 -8.39 3.12
N ARG A 441 -7.17 -7.90 4.36
CA ARG A 441 -8.21 -6.90 4.66
C ARG A 441 -8.02 -5.60 3.86
N ALA A 442 -6.77 -5.17 3.71
CA ALA A 442 -6.40 -3.98 2.95
C ALA A 442 -6.58 -4.15 1.43
N GLY A 443 -6.62 -5.38 0.92
CA GLY A 443 -6.65 -5.66 -0.53
C GLY A 443 -5.26 -5.67 -1.17
N GLU A 444 -4.21 -5.97 -0.39
CA GLU A 444 -2.83 -6.08 -0.86
C GLU A 444 -2.34 -7.53 -0.77
N VAL A 445 -1.50 -7.95 -1.72
CA VAL A 445 -1.03 -9.34 -1.84
C VAL A 445 0.44 -9.41 -1.45
N TYR A 446 0.72 -10.23 -0.45
CA TYR A 446 2.07 -10.57 0.00
C TYR A 446 2.23 -12.09 -0.01
N TRP A 447 3.40 -12.55 -0.41
CA TRP A 447 3.74 -13.97 -0.41
C TRP A 447 4.98 -14.24 0.44
N PRO A 448 4.91 -15.17 1.41
CA PRO A 448 6.03 -15.46 2.28
C PRO A 448 7.14 -16.21 1.53
N TYR A 449 8.39 -15.86 1.84
CA TYR A 449 9.59 -16.64 1.48
C TYR A 449 10.39 -16.99 2.75
N PRO A 450 11.15 -18.10 2.74
CA PRO A 450 11.79 -18.61 3.94
C PRO A 450 13.05 -17.81 4.33
N LEU A 451 13.34 -17.73 5.63
CA LEU A 451 14.64 -17.32 6.15
C LEU A 451 15.54 -18.54 6.38
N ALA A 452 16.03 -19.12 5.28
CA ALA A 452 16.82 -20.35 5.33
C ALA A 452 18.28 -20.09 5.75
N ASP A 453 18.63 -20.46 6.99
CA ASP A 453 19.95 -20.26 7.60
C ASP A 453 21.11 -20.91 6.83
N ALA A 454 20.84 -21.90 5.97
CA ALA A 454 21.82 -22.50 5.07
C ALA A 454 22.56 -21.46 4.19
N TYR A 455 21.93 -20.31 3.91
CA TYR A 455 22.52 -19.24 3.10
C TYR A 455 23.34 -18.21 3.92
N LYS A 456 23.44 -18.34 5.25
CA LYS A 456 24.28 -17.44 6.08
C LYS A 456 25.76 -17.50 5.69
N LYS A 457 26.24 -18.69 5.30
CA LYS A 457 27.63 -18.87 4.85
C LYS A 457 28.00 -17.95 3.68
N ASN A 458 27.05 -17.62 2.82
CA ASN A 458 27.24 -16.70 1.70
C ASN A 458 27.29 -15.22 2.12
N MET A 459 27.18 -14.92 3.41
CA MET A 459 27.32 -13.58 4.01
C MET A 459 28.59 -13.47 4.86
N GLU A 460 29.39 -14.53 4.96
CA GLU A 460 30.67 -14.51 5.67
C GLU A 460 31.69 -13.66 4.90
N THR A 461 32.60 -13.03 5.64
CA THR A 461 33.73 -12.28 5.12
C THR A 461 34.92 -12.45 6.06
N TRP A 462 36.13 -12.21 5.56
CA TRP A 462 37.37 -12.24 6.31
C TRP A 462 37.64 -10.92 7.06
N SER A 463 36.92 -9.84 6.74
CA SER A 463 37.20 -8.47 7.20
C SER A 463 36.28 -7.96 8.31
N ALA A 464 35.10 -8.58 8.49
CA ALA A 464 33.99 -8.10 9.31
C ALA A 464 33.11 -9.25 9.81
N ASP A 465 32.05 -8.96 10.56
CA ASP A 465 31.13 -9.99 11.06
C ASP A 465 30.25 -10.56 9.95
N LEU A 466 29.92 -9.74 8.94
CA LEU A 466 29.17 -10.12 7.74
C LEU A 466 29.42 -9.14 6.60
N GLN A 467 29.17 -9.56 5.36
CA GLN A 467 29.11 -8.69 4.19
C GLN A 467 27.66 -8.35 3.82
N ASN A 468 27.43 -7.15 3.27
CA ASN A 468 26.08 -6.68 2.95
C ASN A 468 25.49 -7.34 1.69
N SER A 469 26.33 -7.83 0.79
CA SER A 469 25.92 -8.47 -0.46
C SER A 469 26.81 -9.67 -0.77
N GLY A 470 26.53 -10.38 -1.87
CA GLY A 470 27.35 -11.50 -2.35
C GLY A 470 26.92 -11.94 -3.75
N THR A 471 26.89 -13.24 -4.01
CA THR A 471 26.48 -13.79 -5.32
C THR A 471 25.01 -13.46 -5.68
N ARG A 472 24.50 -13.86 -6.85
CA ARG A 472 23.06 -13.70 -7.15
C ARG A 472 22.18 -14.74 -6.46
N GLU A 473 22.77 -15.87 -6.08
CA GLU A 473 22.07 -17.01 -5.48
C GLU A 473 21.33 -16.60 -4.21
N ALA A 474 20.05 -16.99 -4.10
CA ALA A 474 19.21 -16.75 -2.94
C ALA A 474 19.25 -15.30 -2.39
N SER A 475 19.48 -14.31 -3.27
CA SER A 475 19.68 -12.91 -2.85
C SER A 475 18.48 -12.34 -2.08
N LEU A 476 17.25 -12.73 -2.45
CA LEU A 476 16.03 -12.39 -1.72
C LEU A 476 16.07 -12.90 -0.27
N ILE A 477 16.39 -14.19 -0.07
CA ILE A 477 16.49 -14.82 1.25
C ILE A 477 17.61 -14.17 2.06
N ARG A 478 18.79 -13.97 1.47
CA ARG A 478 19.95 -13.35 2.14
C ARG A 478 19.71 -11.91 2.54
N SER A 479 18.89 -11.17 1.80
CA SER A 479 18.49 -9.81 2.19
C SER A 479 17.65 -9.83 3.48
N GLY A 480 16.72 -10.78 3.61
CA GLY A 480 15.98 -11.00 4.86
C GLY A 480 16.87 -11.49 6.01
N LEU A 481 17.81 -12.41 5.74
CA LEU A 481 18.78 -12.88 6.74
C LEU A 481 19.67 -11.73 7.24
N PHE A 482 20.13 -10.84 6.35
CA PHE A 482 20.89 -9.65 6.72
C PHE A 482 20.10 -8.77 7.69
N LEU A 483 18.85 -8.43 7.36
CA LEU A 483 18.02 -7.58 8.21
C LEU A 483 17.78 -8.18 9.61
N ARG A 484 17.59 -9.50 9.69
CA ARG A 484 17.39 -10.21 10.96
C ARG A 484 18.55 -10.05 11.94
N GLU A 485 19.78 -9.76 11.47
CA GLU A 485 20.95 -9.53 12.34
C GLU A 485 20.88 -8.20 13.10
N PHE A 486 19.92 -7.32 12.80
CA PHE A 486 19.80 -5.97 13.35
C PHE A 486 18.51 -5.73 14.14
N THR A 487 17.84 -6.82 14.53
CA THR A 487 16.65 -6.81 15.39
C THR A 487 16.78 -7.90 16.47
N THR A 488 16.25 -7.62 17.66
CA THR A 488 16.15 -8.58 18.77
C THR A 488 14.71 -8.91 19.16
N VAL A 489 13.74 -8.23 18.56
CA VAL A 489 12.31 -8.37 18.86
C VAL A 489 11.55 -9.03 17.69
N PRO A 490 10.31 -9.53 17.89
CA PRO A 490 9.49 -10.02 16.79
C PRO A 490 9.45 -9.05 15.60
N TRP A 491 9.79 -9.56 14.42
CA TRP A 491 10.01 -8.73 13.24
C TRP A 491 9.51 -9.42 11.97
N ILE A 492 8.95 -8.61 11.07
CA ILE A 492 8.66 -8.98 9.69
C ILE A 492 9.16 -7.92 8.72
N HIS A 493 9.45 -8.36 7.50
CA HIS A 493 9.94 -7.58 6.38
C HIS A 493 8.95 -7.61 5.22
N LEU A 494 8.72 -6.45 4.60
CA LEU A 494 7.89 -6.28 3.43
C LEU A 494 8.75 -5.77 2.26
N ASP A 495 9.07 -6.65 1.32
CA ASP A 495 9.75 -6.26 0.07
C ASP A 495 8.70 -5.88 -0.98
N ILE A 496 8.48 -4.57 -1.13
CA ILE A 496 7.51 -3.97 -2.03
C ILE A 496 8.14 -3.54 -3.36
N ALA A 497 9.38 -3.92 -3.69
CA ALA A 497 10.05 -3.45 -4.91
C ALA A 497 9.24 -3.71 -6.19
N GLY A 498 8.48 -4.81 -6.23
CA GLY A 498 7.61 -5.12 -7.36
C GLY A 498 6.28 -4.36 -7.37
N THR A 499 5.72 -4.05 -6.19
CA THR A 499 4.36 -3.51 -6.06
C THR A 499 4.30 -2.03 -5.74
N ALA A 500 5.42 -1.40 -5.38
CA ALA A 500 5.49 0.00 -4.94
C ALA A 500 5.06 1.01 -6.00
N TYR A 501 5.26 0.71 -7.29
CA TYR A 501 4.91 1.58 -8.40
C TYR A 501 4.63 0.83 -9.70
N ARG A 502 3.92 1.48 -10.63
CA ARG A 502 3.63 0.97 -11.97
C ARG A 502 4.32 1.79 -13.06
N ARG A 503 4.85 1.10 -14.06
CA ARG A 503 5.43 1.71 -15.28
C ARG A 503 4.40 2.00 -16.35
N SER A 504 3.29 1.26 -16.34
CA SER A 504 2.20 1.37 -17.31
C SER A 504 0.88 1.73 -16.63
N VAL A 505 -0.01 2.35 -17.40
CA VAL A 505 -1.38 2.64 -16.96
C VAL A 505 -2.18 1.33 -16.95
N ALA A 506 -2.99 1.15 -15.92
CA ALA A 506 -4.00 0.11 -15.82
C ALA A 506 -5.40 0.74 -15.80
N PRO A 507 -6.47 -0.03 -16.09
CA PRO A 507 -7.84 0.48 -15.99
C PRO A 507 -8.17 1.11 -14.63
N PHE A 508 -7.54 0.64 -13.55
CA PHE A 508 -7.78 1.03 -12.17
C PHE A 508 -6.67 1.91 -11.56
N ALA A 509 -5.55 2.13 -12.24
CA ALA A 509 -4.42 2.89 -11.69
C ALA A 509 -3.57 3.55 -12.78
N GLY A 510 -2.94 4.66 -12.42
CA GLY A 510 -1.95 5.35 -13.25
C GLY A 510 -0.54 4.77 -13.16
N ARG A 511 0.40 5.43 -13.86
CA ARG A 511 1.84 5.25 -13.62
C ARG A 511 2.27 5.86 -12.28
N GLY A 512 3.40 5.39 -11.75
CA GLY A 512 3.96 5.86 -10.49
C GLY A 512 3.48 5.04 -9.29
N SER A 513 3.62 5.62 -8.09
CA SER A 513 3.38 4.94 -6.82
C SER A 513 1.97 4.37 -6.73
N THR A 514 1.89 3.17 -6.19
CA THR A 514 0.62 2.48 -5.87
C THR A 514 0.15 2.76 -4.44
N GLY A 515 0.99 3.36 -3.60
CA GLY A 515 0.74 3.50 -2.17
C GLY A 515 0.86 2.18 -1.38
N ALA A 516 1.50 1.16 -1.96
CA ALA A 516 1.66 -0.16 -1.34
C ALA A 516 2.16 -0.09 0.12
N ALA A 517 1.74 -1.08 0.91
CA ALA A 517 1.96 -1.23 2.35
C ALA A 517 1.20 -0.25 3.24
N HIS A 518 0.85 0.96 2.79
CA HIS A 518 0.15 1.95 3.63
C HIS A 518 -1.11 1.37 4.29
N SER A 519 -2.03 0.83 3.49
CA SER A 519 -3.30 0.32 4.00
C SER A 519 -3.11 -0.95 4.84
N SER A 520 -2.16 -1.82 4.47
CA SER A 520 -1.85 -3.04 5.23
C SER A 520 -1.27 -2.72 6.61
N LEU A 521 -0.40 -1.72 6.70
CA LEU A 521 0.17 -1.23 7.96
C LEU A 521 -0.91 -0.62 8.88
N VAL A 522 -1.83 0.16 8.30
CA VAL A 522 -2.98 0.70 9.06
C VAL A 522 -3.85 -0.44 9.60
N GLU A 523 -4.16 -1.44 8.78
CA GLU A 523 -4.94 -2.61 9.18
C GLU A 523 -4.24 -3.49 10.24
N LEU A 524 -2.91 -3.54 10.23
CA LEU A 524 -2.12 -4.26 11.23
C LEU A 524 -2.12 -3.52 12.57
N ALA A 525 -1.84 -2.21 12.56
CA ALA A 525 -1.79 -1.40 13.77
C ALA A 525 -3.15 -1.26 14.45
N MET A 526 -4.23 -1.30 13.67
CA MET A 526 -5.62 -1.26 14.17
C MET A 526 -6.12 -2.63 14.68
N GLY A 527 -5.31 -3.70 14.57
CA GLY A 527 -5.59 -5.00 15.16
C GLY A 527 -5.83 -4.97 16.68
N GLY A 528 -6.52 -6.00 17.19
CA GLY A 528 -6.73 -6.23 18.63
C GLY A 528 -7.72 -5.31 19.37
N GLY A 529 -8.33 -4.33 18.71
CA GLY A 529 -9.33 -3.43 19.31
C GLY A 529 -10.70 -3.50 18.62
N ARG A 530 -11.74 -2.91 19.25
CA ARG A 530 -13.02 -2.65 18.57
C ARG A 530 -12.77 -1.69 17.41
N ARG A 531 -13.01 -2.14 16.18
CA ARG A 531 -12.98 -1.31 14.97
C ARG A 531 -14.17 -0.36 15.06
N ARG A 532 -13.92 0.88 15.47
CA ARG A 532 -14.94 1.94 15.53
C ARG A 532 -14.94 2.74 14.25
#